data_AF-A0A6C0HWG5-F1
#
_entry.id   AF-A0A6C0HWG5-F1
#
_cell.length_a   1.000
_cell.length_b   1.000
_cell.length_c   1.000
_cell.angle_alpha   90.00
_cell.angle_beta   90.00
_cell.angle_gamma   90.00
#
_symmetry.space_group_name_H-M   'P 1'
#
loop_
_entity.id
_entity.type
_entity.pdbx_description
1 polymer ?
#
loop_
_entity_poly.entity_id
_entity_poly.type
_entity_poly.pdbx_seq_one_letter_code
_entity_poly.pdbx_strand_id
1 'polypeptide(L)'
;MSSSSMVNLTNNVAYSLIAVGVIIILCTLGTSSPGGVTGTMIGYCFIIIGLSLISSYLINSISNLSQFFYTAGPFVMIISTILYLVYLLGKYFNRITSGNVSTGYYTFSNISLALIIIQLVVFYNATTAKSFNTESPTLSKLNSMIIYLIGTINVISVITLGTILTYYITDG
;
A
#
# COMPACT_ATOMS: atom_id res chain seq x y z
N MET A 1 -17.47 -2.72 -27.30
CA MET A 1 -16.50 -3.35 -26.38
C MET A 1 -17.28 -4.22 -25.41
N SER A 2 -16.95 -5.51 -25.30
CA SER A 2 -17.60 -6.38 -24.32
C SER A 2 -17.23 -5.93 -22.90
N SER A 3 -18.11 -6.16 -21.92
CA SER A 3 -17.83 -5.87 -20.50
C SER A 3 -16.52 -6.52 -20.03
N SER A 4 -16.18 -7.69 -20.59
CA SER A 4 -14.92 -8.41 -20.33
C SER A 4 -13.66 -7.68 -20.81
N SER A 5 -13.70 -6.96 -21.93
CA SER A 5 -12.52 -6.23 -22.44
C SER A 5 -12.19 -5.01 -21.56
N MET A 6 -13.21 -4.37 -20.98
CA MET A 6 -13.02 -3.22 -20.10
C MET A 6 -12.41 -3.62 -18.76
N VAL A 7 -12.84 -4.77 -18.19
CA VAL A 7 -12.29 -5.31 -16.94
C VAL A 7 -10.81 -5.70 -17.07
N ASN A 8 -10.44 -6.32 -18.18
CA ASN A 8 -9.04 -6.67 -18.44
C ASN A 8 -8.16 -5.42 -18.60
N LEU A 9 -8.67 -4.38 -19.27
CA LEU A 9 -7.95 -3.11 -19.39
C LEU A 9 -7.74 -2.45 -18.02
N THR A 10 -8.77 -2.37 -17.18
CA THR A 10 -8.66 -1.78 -15.84
C THR A 10 -7.66 -2.54 -14.96
N ASN A 11 -7.65 -3.87 -15.02
CA ASN A 11 -6.71 -4.68 -14.25
C ASN A 11 -5.26 -4.46 -14.71
N ASN A 12 -5.02 -4.43 -16.03
CA ASN A 12 -3.68 -4.20 -16.58
C ASN A 12 -3.15 -2.80 -16.19
N VAL A 13 -4.00 -1.77 -16.30
CA VAL A 13 -3.62 -0.41 -15.89
C VAL A 13 -3.32 -0.38 -14.39
N ALA A 14 -4.16 -0.99 -13.56
CA ALA A 14 -3.96 -1.01 -12.12
C ALA A 14 -2.66 -1.71 -11.71
N TYR A 15 -2.36 -2.89 -12.27
CA TYR A 15 -1.10 -3.59 -11.98
C TYR A 15 0.12 -2.81 -12.48
N SER A 16 -0.01 -2.12 -13.62
CA SER A 16 1.06 -1.25 -14.13
C SER A 16 1.35 -0.08 -13.18
N LEU A 17 0.30 0.57 -12.66
CA LEU A 17 0.44 1.64 -11.67
C LEU A 17 1.09 1.14 -10.37
N ILE A 18 0.68 -0.03 -9.87
CA ILE A 18 1.28 -0.63 -8.68
C ILE A 18 2.77 -0.93 -8.93
N ALA A 19 3.11 -1.55 -10.06
CA ALA A 19 4.49 -1.87 -10.41
C ALA A 19 5.36 -0.62 -10.53
N VAL A 20 4.88 0.42 -11.22
CA VAL A 20 5.57 1.72 -11.32
C VAL A 20 5.76 2.34 -9.94
N GLY A 21 4.73 2.32 -9.08
CA GLY A 21 4.83 2.82 -7.72
C GLY A 21 5.90 2.09 -6.90
N VAL A 22 5.95 0.76 -6.96
CA VAL A 22 6.98 -0.04 -6.28
C VAL A 22 8.38 0.29 -6.81
N ILE A 23 8.57 0.40 -8.13
CA ILE A 23 9.86 0.75 -8.74
C ILE A 23 10.33 2.13 -8.26
N ILE A 24 9.45 3.13 -8.28
CA ILE A 24 9.78 4.48 -7.81
C ILE A 24 10.24 4.44 -6.35
N ILE A 25 9.53 3.71 -5.48
CA ILE A 25 9.92 3.67 -4.06
C ILE A 25 11.27 2.96 -3.87
N LEU A 26 11.53 1.88 -4.62
CA LEU A 26 12.84 1.20 -4.56
C LEU A 26 13.98 2.11 -5.02
N CYS A 27 13.76 2.93 -6.05
CA CYS A 27 14.76 3.90 -6.52
C CYS A 27 14.99 5.08 -5.56
N THR A 28 14.04 5.35 -4.66
CA THR A 28 14.07 6.50 -3.74
C THR A 28 14.33 6.08 -2.30
N LEU A 29 14.45 4.77 -2.04
CA LEU A 29 14.67 4.19 -0.73
C LEU A 29 15.97 4.72 -0.09
N GLY A 30 15.89 5.10 1.19
CA GLY A 30 17.06 5.50 1.98
C GLY A 30 17.63 6.86 1.63
N THR A 31 17.02 7.59 0.69
CA THR A 31 17.45 8.95 0.34
C THR A 31 16.71 9.98 1.18
N SER A 32 17.47 10.77 1.94
CA SER A 32 16.93 11.90 2.73
C SER A 32 16.93 13.20 1.93
N SER A 33 17.20 13.16 0.62
CA SER A 33 17.11 14.35 -0.22
C SER A 33 15.64 14.75 -0.41
N PRO A 34 15.33 16.04 -0.61
CA PRO A 34 13.96 16.48 -0.92
C PRO A 34 13.35 15.74 -2.12
N GLY A 35 14.14 15.47 -3.15
CA GLY A 35 13.72 14.68 -4.30
C GLY A 35 13.43 13.22 -3.96
N GLY A 36 14.23 12.63 -3.07
CA GLY A 36 14.03 11.28 -2.54
C GLY A 36 12.70 11.11 -1.81
N VAL A 37 12.48 11.95 -0.80
CA VAL A 37 11.23 11.93 -0.01
C VAL A 37 10.02 12.19 -0.90
N THR A 38 10.09 13.18 -1.79
CA THR A 38 9.00 13.46 -2.74
C THR A 38 8.74 12.27 -3.67
N GLY A 39 9.79 11.61 -4.15
CA GLY A 39 9.70 10.43 -4.98
C GLY A 39 9.01 9.26 -4.25
N THR A 40 9.36 9.00 -2.98
CA THR A 40 8.67 7.97 -2.18
C THR A 40 7.18 8.26 -2.03
N MET A 41 6.79 9.53 -1.78
CA MET A 41 5.39 9.95 -1.71
C MET A 41 4.66 9.71 -3.03
N ILE A 42 5.28 10.08 -4.16
CA ILE A 42 4.72 9.84 -5.50
C ILE A 42 4.51 8.33 -5.72
N GLY A 43 5.50 7.51 -5.40
CA GLY A 43 5.39 6.05 -5.54
C GLY A 43 4.24 5.46 -4.72
N TYR A 44 4.04 5.93 -3.48
CA TYR A 44 2.88 5.56 -2.66
C TYR A 44 1.55 5.99 -3.29
N CYS A 45 1.47 7.19 -3.89
CA CYS A 45 0.27 7.63 -4.60
C CYS A 45 -0.07 6.71 -5.79
N PHE A 46 0.93 6.29 -6.57
CA PHE A 46 0.73 5.32 -7.67
C PHE A 46 0.16 3.98 -7.16
N ILE A 47 0.69 3.46 -6.05
CA ILE A 47 0.18 2.24 -5.42
C ILE A 47 -1.27 2.43 -4.95
N ILE A 48 -1.59 3.53 -4.27
CA ILE A 48 -2.95 3.84 -3.81
C ILE A 48 -3.93 3.86 -4.99
N ILE A 49 -3.58 4.55 -6.07
CA ILE A 49 -4.45 4.65 -7.25
C ILE A 49 -4.67 3.26 -7.86
N GLY A 50 -3.61 2.47 -8.05
CA GLY A 50 -3.73 1.12 -8.59
C GLY A 50 -4.59 0.19 -7.70
N LEU A 51 -4.38 0.21 -6.39
CA LEU A 51 -5.21 -0.54 -5.44
C LEU A 51 -6.67 -0.07 -5.45
N SER A 52 -6.91 1.24 -5.53
CA SER A 52 -8.25 1.81 -5.54
C SER A 52 -9.05 1.33 -6.76
N LEU A 53 -8.42 1.27 -7.95
CA LEU A 53 -9.05 0.78 -9.17
C LEU A 53 -9.53 -0.67 -9.03
N ILE A 54 -8.68 -1.56 -8.50
CA ILE A 54 -9.06 -2.98 -8.31
C ILE A 54 -10.11 -3.11 -7.20
N SER A 55 -9.96 -2.36 -6.10
CA SER A 55 -10.93 -2.39 -5.00
C SER A 55 -12.32 -1.91 -5.44
N SER A 56 -12.42 -0.95 -6.35
CA SER A 56 -13.70 -0.45 -6.87
C SER A 56 -14.46 -1.53 -7.63
N TYR A 57 -13.75 -2.34 -8.42
CA TYR A 57 -14.33 -3.48 -9.14
C TYR A 57 -14.84 -4.56 -8.17
N LEU A 58 -14.08 -4.83 -7.11
CA LEU A 58 -14.45 -5.77 -6.07
C LEU A 58 -15.68 -5.33 -5.26
N ILE A 59 -15.75 -4.05 -4.88
CA ILE A 59 -16.88 -3.48 -4.13
C ILE A 59 -18.17 -3.59 -4.92
N ASN A 60 -18.12 -3.36 -6.24
CA ASN A 60 -19.29 -3.50 -7.11
C ASN A 60 -19.84 -4.94 -7.18
N SER A 61 -19.03 -5.94 -6.79
CA SER A 61 -19.40 -7.36 -6.83
C SER A 61 -19.90 -7.88 -5.47
N ILE A 62 -19.91 -7.02 -4.44
CA ILE A 62 -20.30 -7.39 -3.08
C ILE A 62 -21.83 -7.31 -2.94
N SER A 63 -22.46 -8.42 -2.55
CA SER A 63 -23.90 -8.45 -2.30
C SER A 63 -24.27 -8.27 -0.83
N ASN A 64 -23.34 -8.58 0.08
CA ASN A 64 -23.58 -8.55 1.53
C ASN A 64 -22.47 -7.83 2.30
N LEU A 65 -22.84 -7.15 3.39
CA LEU A 65 -21.89 -6.46 4.26
C LEU A 65 -20.81 -7.40 4.83
N SER A 66 -21.13 -8.66 5.12
CA SER A 66 -20.15 -9.64 5.60
C SER A 66 -19.06 -9.92 4.56
N GLN A 67 -19.39 -9.92 3.27
CA GLN A 67 -18.43 -10.09 2.18
C GLN A 67 -17.50 -8.89 2.04
N PHE A 68 -17.93 -7.69 2.45
CA PHE A 68 -17.08 -6.51 2.49
C PHE A 68 -15.83 -6.75 3.34
N PHE A 69 -15.99 -7.30 4.55
CA PHE A 69 -14.86 -7.55 5.44
C PHE A 69 -13.84 -8.53 4.86
N TYR A 70 -14.28 -9.57 4.15
CA TYR A 70 -13.35 -10.55 3.58
C TYR A 70 -12.83 -10.17 2.19
N THR A 71 -13.55 -9.34 1.44
CA THR A 71 -13.20 -8.99 0.05
C THR A 71 -12.57 -7.61 -0.03
N ALA A 72 -13.27 -6.55 0.39
CA ALA A 72 -12.81 -5.17 0.25
C ALA A 72 -11.96 -4.68 1.44
N GLY A 73 -12.26 -5.19 2.65
CA GLY A 73 -11.67 -4.75 3.90
C GLY A 73 -10.12 -4.82 3.97
N PRO A 74 -9.47 -5.88 3.49
CA PRO A 74 -8.01 -5.94 3.46
C PRO A 74 -7.40 -4.82 2.60
N PHE A 75 -8.08 -4.40 1.53
CA PHE A 75 -7.63 -3.31 0.65
C PHE A 75 -7.72 -1.96 1.32
N VAL A 76 -8.85 -1.69 1.97
CA VAL A 76 -9.05 -0.46 2.73
C VAL A 76 -7.95 -0.30 3.77
N MET A 77 -7.55 -1.40 4.43
CA MET A 77 -6.47 -1.38 5.42
C MET A 77 -5.09 -1.07 4.79
N ILE A 78 -4.75 -1.67 3.64
CA ILE A 78 -3.49 -1.33 2.94
C ILE A 78 -3.50 0.15 2.55
N ILE A 79 -4.59 0.61 1.91
CA ILE A 79 -4.74 1.99 1.45
C ILE A 79 -4.64 2.97 2.63
N SER A 80 -5.33 2.71 3.74
CA SER A 80 -5.27 3.57 4.93
C SER A 80 -3.87 3.63 5.54
N THR A 81 -3.15 2.51 5.53
CA THR A 81 -1.76 2.45 6.04
C THR A 81 -0.83 3.29 5.17
N ILE A 82 -0.96 3.18 3.84
CA ILE A 82 -0.15 3.98 2.90
C ILE A 82 -0.53 5.46 2.99
N LEU A 83 -1.82 5.81 3.11
CA LEU A 83 -2.26 7.18 3.29
C LEU A 83 -1.67 7.80 4.57
N TYR A 84 -1.63 7.02 5.66
CA TYR A 84 -1.02 7.50 6.90
C TYR A 84 0.50 7.69 6.76
N LEU A 85 1.20 6.83 6.03
CA LEU A 85 2.62 7.05 5.67
C LEU A 85 2.82 8.33 4.87
N VAL A 86 2.02 8.55 3.81
CA VAL A 86 2.10 9.76 2.99
C VAL A 86 1.83 11.02 3.84
N TYR A 87 0.86 10.94 4.76
CA TYR A 87 0.61 12.01 5.74
C TYR A 87 1.83 12.28 6.64
N LEU A 88 2.46 11.24 7.18
CA LEU A 88 3.67 11.39 8.01
C LEU A 88 4.83 12.01 7.22
N LEU A 89 5.08 11.53 6.00
CA LEU A 89 6.11 12.07 5.11
C LEU A 89 5.85 13.54 4.79
N GLY A 90 4.61 13.91 4.49
CA GLY A 90 4.25 15.31 4.23
C GLY A 90 4.37 16.21 5.46
N LYS A 91 3.86 15.75 6.61
CA LYS A 91 3.90 16.52 7.88
C LYS A 91 5.32 16.75 8.37
N TYR A 92 6.19 15.74 8.25
CA TYR A 92 7.56 15.77 8.76
C TYR A 92 8.60 15.97 7.65
N PHE A 93 8.17 16.40 6.46
CA PHE A 93 9.02 16.54 5.26
C PHE A 93 10.33 17.26 5.56
N ASN A 94 10.26 18.49 6.11
CA ASN A 94 11.44 19.29 6.41
C ASN A 94 12.41 18.59 7.36
N ARG A 95 11.91 17.88 8.38
CA ARG A 95 12.73 17.15 9.35
C ARG A 95 13.45 15.97 8.71
N ILE A 96 12.72 15.21 7.88
CA ILE A 96 13.28 14.08 7.15
C ILE A 96 14.37 14.58 6.18
N THR A 97 14.09 15.67 5.46
CA THR A 97 15.02 16.20 4.47
C THR A 97 16.24 16.89 5.05
N SER A 98 16.14 17.41 6.28
CA SER A 98 17.27 18.00 6.99
C SER A 98 18.12 16.96 7.74
N GLY A 99 17.73 15.68 7.72
CA GLY A 99 18.43 14.62 8.46
C GLY A 99 18.15 14.61 9.98
N ASN A 100 17.23 15.45 10.47
CA ASN A 100 16.92 15.59 11.89
C ASN A 100 15.92 14.53 12.37
N VAL A 101 16.17 13.27 12.00
CA VAL A 101 15.36 12.11 12.35
C VAL A 101 16.23 11.01 12.94
N SER A 102 15.76 10.41 14.03
CA SER A 102 16.42 9.25 14.64
C SER A 102 16.60 8.10 13.64
N THR A 103 17.67 7.32 13.78
CA THR A 103 17.92 6.10 12.97
C THR A 103 16.71 5.15 12.95
N GLY A 104 15.93 5.12 14.05
CA GLY A 104 14.70 4.33 14.12
C GLY A 104 13.69 4.66 13.02
N TYR A 105 13.65 5.90 12.52
CA TYR A 105 12.82 6.28 11.37
C TYR A 105 13.13 5.40 10.15
N TYR A 106 14.40 5.29 9.76
CA TYR A 106 14.79 4.51 8.59
C TYR A 106 14.48 3.02 8.77
N THR A 107 14.68 2.49 9.99
CA THR A 107 14.35 1.10 10.31
C THR A 107 12.85 0.82 10.16
N PHE A 108 11.99 1.58 10.82
CA PHE A 108 10.54 1.35 10.76
C PHE A 108 9.95 1.70 9.39
N SER A 109 10.51 2.68 8.67
CA SER A 109 10.13 2.99 7.29
C SER A 109 10.44 1.81 6.35
N ASN A 110 11.63 1.21 6.47
CA ASN A 110 12.03 0.06 5.66
C ASN A 110 11.21 -1.20 6.00
N ILE A 111 10.93 -1.44 7.28
CA ILE A 111 10.05 -2.54 7.72
C ILE A 111 8.65 -2.34 7.11
N SER A 112 8.09 -1.14 7.23
CA SER A 112 6.75 -0.85 6.71
C SER A 112 6.69 -1.05 5.20
N LEU A 113 7.70 -0.57 4.46
CA LEU A 113 7.83 -0.82 3.03
C LEU A 113 7.87 -2.31 2.69
N ALA A 114 8.72 -3.09 3.36
CA ALA A 114 8.82 -4.53 3.12
C ALA A 114 7.47 -5.22 3.33
N LEU A 115 6.74 -4.84 4.38
CA LEU A 115 5.40 -5.36 4.65
C LEU A 115 4.41 -4.96 3.55
N ILE A 116 4.43 -3.71 3.05
CA ILE A 116 3.60 -3.29 1.90
C ILE A 116 3.90 -4.14 0.67
N ILE A 117 5.19 -4.35 0.34
CA ILE A 117 5.58 -5.16 -0.82
C ILE A 117 5.05 -6.59 -0.69
N ILE A 118 5.20 -7.21 0.49
CA ILE A 118 4.67 -8.56 0.73
C ILE A 118 3.14 -8.57 0.57
N GLN A 119 2.43 -7.59 1.10
CA GLN A 119 0.97 -7.46 0.92
C GLN A 119 0.58 -7.35 -0.55
N LEU A 120 1.32 -6.55 -1.34
CA LEU A 120 1.10 -6.40 -2.78
C LEU A 120 1.34 -7.70 -3.56
N VAL A 121 2.33 -8.50 -3.15
CA VAL A 121 2.59 -9.81 -3.76
C VAL A 121 1.46 -10.80 -3.45
N VAL A 122 1.04 -10.89 -2.18
CA VAL A 122 -0.10 -11.74 -1.78
C VAL A 122 -1.37 -11.31 -2.51
N PHE A 123 -1.57 -10.00 -2.63
CA PHE A 123 -2.68 -9.42 -3.39
C PHE A 123 -2.66 -9.83 -4.86
N TYR A 124 -1.54 -9.61 -5.55
CA TYR A 124 -1.38 -9.96 -6.95
C TYR A 124 -1.68 -11.44 -7.20
N ASN A 125 -1.15 -12.32 -6.34
CA ASN A 125 -1.42 -13.75 -6.43
C ASN A 125 -2.91 -14.08 -6.19
N ALA A 126 -3.57 -13.37 -5.28
CA ALA A 126 -4.99 -13.58 -4.98
C ALA A 126 -5.92 -13.15 -6.12
N THR A 127 -5.58 -12.08 -6.84
CA THR A 127 -6.41 -11.51 -7.92
C THR A 127 -6.08 -12.05 -9.31
N THR A 128 -4.93 -12.68 -9.51
CA THR A 128 -4.57 -13.35 -10.78
C THR A 128 -4.88 -14.85 -10.79
N ALA A 129 -5.21 -15.44 -9.64
CA ALA A 129 -5.63 -16.82 -9.54
C ALA A 129 -6.85 -17.11 -10.43
N LYS A 130 -6.86 -18.26 -11.13
CA LYS A 130 -7.95 -18.65 -12.05
C LYS A 130 -9.34 -18.61 -11.39
N SER A 131 -9.43 -18.93 -10.10
CA SER A 131 -10.68 -18.86 -9.33
C SER A 131 -11.31 -17.45 -9.32
N PHE A 132 -10.50 -16.40 -9.40
CA PHE A 132 -10.96 -15.00 -9.41
C PHE A 132 -11.62 -14.60 -10.73
N ASN A 133 -11.18 -15.17 -11.85
CA ASN A 133 -11.61 -14.78 -13.20
C ASN A 133 -12.79 -15.60 -13.73
N THR A 134 -13.09 -16.77 -13.15
CA THR A 134 -14.07 -17.72 -13.72
C THR A 134 -15.35 -17.94 -12.90
N GLU A 135 -15.33 -17.78 -11.57
CA GLU A 135 -16.45 -18.23 -10.71
C GLU A 135 -17.07 -17.13 -9.84
N SER A 136 -16.28 -16.14 -9.42
CA SER A 136 -16.73 -14.84 -8.89
C SER A 136 -15.49 -14.01 -8.53
N PRO A 137 -15.52 -12.68 -8.68
CA PRO A 137 -14.43 -11.80 -8.26
C PRO A 137 -14.43 -11.63 -6.73
N THR A 138 -14.26 -12.75 -6.01
CA THR A 138 -14.18 -12.76 -4.55
C THR A 138 -12.82 -13.30 -4.13
N LEU A 139 -12.28 -12.71 -3.07
CA LEU A 139 -10.98 -13.10 -2.56
C LEU A 139 -11.14 -14.35 -1.69
N SER A 140 -10.19 -15.29 -1.78
CA SER A 140 -10.19 -16.43 -0.88
C SER A 140 -10.05 -15.94 0.57
N LYS A 141 -10.81 -16.54 1.49
CA LYS A 141 -10.78 -16.16 2.92
C LYS A 141 -9.35 -16.25 3.50
N LEU A 142 -8.58 -17.25 3.07
CA LEU A 142 -7.19 -17.42 3.49
C LEU A 142 -6.31 -16.23 3.08
N ASN A 143 -6.35 -15.82 1.81
CA ASN A 143 -5.54 -14.70 1.32
C ASN A 143 -5.95 -13.39 2.01
N SER A 144 -7.25 -13.19 2.24
CA SER A 144 -7.78 -12.06 3.00
C SER A 144 -7.22 -11.99 4.42
N MET A 145 -7.23 -13.11 5.14
CA MET A 145 -6.67 -13.19 6.50
C MET A 145 -5.16 -12.97 6.54
N ILE A 146 -4.41 -13.48 5.56
CA ILE A 146 -2.97 -13.24 5.44
C ILE A 146 -2.69 -11.74 5.24
N ILE A 147 -3.43 -11.07 4.34
CA ILE A 147 -3.28 -9.63 4.13
C ILE A 147 -3.60 -8.85 5.41
N TYR A 148 -4.65 -9.25 6.14
CA TYR A 148 -5.01 -8.67 7.44
C TYR A 148 -3.92 -8.80 8.49
N LEU A 149 -3.35 -9.99 8.64
CA LEU A 149 -2.29 -10.24 9.60
C LEU A 149 -1.08 -9.34 9.31
N ILE A 150 -0.60 -9.36 8.07
CA ILE A 150 0.56 -8.56 7.65
C ILE A 150 0.26 -7.06 7.80
N GLY A 151 -0.95 -6.63 7.48
CA GLY A 151 -1.33 -5.23 7.59
C GLY A 151 -1.50 -4.75 9.01
N THR A 152 -1.93 -5.61 9.93
CA THR A 152 -1.97 -5.26 11.36
C THR A 152 -0.56 -5.02 11.89
N ILE A 153 0.40 -5.88 11.54
CA ILE A 153 1.82 -5.69 11.88
C ILE A 153 2.36 -4.39 11.25
N ASN A 154 1.95 -4.10 10.02
CA ASN A 154 2.35 -2.89 9.33
C ASN A 154 1.77 -1.63 10.00
N VAL A 155 0.50 -1.62 10.38
CA VAL A 155 -0.14 -0.52 11.11
C VAL A 155 0.63 -0.22 12.40
N ILE A 156 0.99 -1.24 13.18
CA ILE A 156 1.81 -1.08 14.39
C ILE A 156 3.17 -0.43 14.04
N SER A 157 3.78 -0.86 12.94
CA SER A 157 5.06 -0.31 12.47
C SER A 157 4.94 1.16 12.08
N VAL A 158 3.88 1.55 11.37
CA VAL A 158 3.65 2.95 10.95
C VAL A 158 3.27 3.83 12.14
N ILE A 159 2.49 3.33 13.11
CA ILE A 159 2.22 4.06 14.35
C ILE A 159 3.53 4.33 15.10
N THR A 160 4.41 3.33 15.18
CA THR A 160 5.74 3.48 15.80
C THR A 160 6.62 4.47 15.03
N LEU A 161 6.55 4.47 13.69
CA LEU A 161 7.20 5.50 12.87
C LEU A 161 6.67 6.90 13.22
N GLY A 162 5.35 7.03 13.39
CA GLY A 162 4.69 8.28 13.78
C GLY A 162 5.11 8.79 15.15
N THR A 163 5.25 7.90 16.15
CA THR A 163 5.77 8.29 17.46
C THR A 163 7.23 8.74 17.37
N ILE A 164 8.05 8.07 16.57
CA ILE A 164 9.44 8.45 16.36
C ILE A 164 9.57 9.84 15.76
N LEU A 165 8.86 10.12 14.67
CA LEU A 165 8.88 11.43 14.02
C LEU A 165 8.36 12.55 14.91
N THR A 166 7.48 12.23 15.85
CA THR A 166 6.87 13.21 16.76
C THR A 166 7.82 13.55 17.92
N TYR A 167 8.44 12.56 18.55
CA TYR A 167 9.13 12.72 19.84
C TYR A 167 10.66 12.59 19.78
N TYR A 168 11.22 11.85 18.82
CA TYR A 168 12.67 11.59 18.76
C TYR A 168 13.34 12.41 17.66
N ILE A 169 13.52 13.69 17.97
CA ILE A 169 14.28 14.64 17.14
C ILE A 169 15.76 14.50 17.47
N THR A 170 16.61 14.48 16.44
CA THR A 170 18.07 14.52 16.58
C THR A 170 18.59 15.88 16.14
N ASP A 171 19.66 16.37 16.76
CA ASP A 171 20.19 17.72 16.53
C ASP A 171 20.93 17.91 15.20
N GLY A 172 21.07 16.87 14.39
CA GLY A 172 21.75 16.90 13.09
C GLY A 172 23.26 16.69 13.21
#